data_AF-A0A9E2MWJ0-F1
#
_entry.id   AF-A0A9E2MWJ0-F1
#
_cell.length_a   1.000
_cell.length_b   1.000
_cell.length_c   1.000
_cell.angle_alpha   90.00
_cell.angle_beta   90.00
_cell.angle_gamma   90.00
#
_symmetry.space_group_name_H-M   'P 1'
#
loop_
_entity.id
_entity.type
_entity.pdbx_description
1 polymer ?
#
loop_
_entity_poly.entity_id
_entity_poly.type
_entity_poly.pdbx_seq_one_letter_code
_entity_poly.pdbx_strand_id
1 'polypeptide(L)' 'MSRGLLVYPGGHYGNVVAMLPPLIASTEQLATAIQVLGEVLGEIL' A
#
# COMPACT_ATOMS: atom_id res chain seq x y z
N MET A 1 12.10 4.84 8.66
CA MET A 1 12.49 4.80 7.24
C MET A 1 11.23 4.83 6.39
N SER A 2 11.09 5.75 5.42
CA SER A 2 9.95 5.76 4.51
C SER A 2 10.11 4.64 3.47
N ARG A 3 9.16 3.70 3.37
CA ARG A 3 9.25 2.53 2.47
C ARG A 3 8.74 2.79 1.03
N GLY A 4 8.63 4.06 0.61
CA GLY A 4 8.33 4.44 -0.77
C GLY A 4 6.88 4.24 -1.24
N LEU A 5 5.96 3.90 -0.33
CA LEU A 5 4.54 3.71 -0.64
C LEU A 5 3.68 4.76 0.07
N LEU A 6 2.83 5.47 -0.70
CA LEU A 6 1.79 6.34 -0.14
C LEU A 6 0.49 5.54 0.00
N VAL A 7 -0.02 5.49 1.23
CA VAL A 7 -1.33 4.91 1.57
C VAL A 7 -2.11 5.91 2.41
N TYR A 8 -3.43 5.73 2.50
CA TYR A 8 -4.28 6.55 3.35
C TYR A 8 -5.35 5.69 4.03
N PRO A 9 -5.83 6.09 5.23
CA PRO A 9 -6.91 5.40 5.91
C PRO A 9 -8.22 5.53 5.14
N GLY A 10 -8.98 4.46 5.06
CA GLY A 10 -10.27 4.41 4.38
C GLY A 10 -11.27 3.50 5.09
N GLY A 11 -12.41 3.29 4.41
CA GLY A 11 -13.54 2.53 4.94
C GLY A 11 -14.34 3.31 5.99
N HIS A 12 -15.62 2.97 6.15
CA HIS A 12 -16.50 3.67 7.09
C HIS A 12 -15.98 3.64 8.54
N TYR A 13 -15.29 2.57 8.91
CA TYR A 13 -14.75 2.36 10.25
C TYR A 13 -13.24 2.66 10.39
N GLY A 14 -12.60 3.23 9.36
CA GLY A 14 -11.17 3.55 9.39
C GLY A 14 -10.23 2.34 9.44
N ASN A 15 -10.75 1.15 9.13
CA ASN A 15 -10.02 -0.12 9.20
C ASN A 15 -9.57 -0.63 7.83
N VAL A 16 -9.59 0.22 6.80
CA VAL A 16 -9.11 -0.12 5.45
C VAL A 16 -7.86 0.70 5.16
N VAL A 17 -6.81 0.04 4.69
CA VAL A 17 -5.66 0.71 4.08
C VAL A 17 -5.95 0.84 2.59
N ALA A 18 -6.14 2.07 2.11
CA ALA A 18 -6.50 2.33 0.73
C ALA A 18 -5.29 2.78 -0.10
N MET A 19 -5.27 2.33 -1.36
CA MET A 19 -4.27 2.68 -2.37
C MET A 19 -4.98 3.16 -3.63
N LEU A 20 -4.61 4.35 -4.12
CA LEU A 20 -5.10 4.93 -5.37
C LEU A 20 -3.91 5.25 -6.28
N PRO A 21 -3.34 4.24 -6.95
CA PRO A 21 -2.26 4.48 -7.89
C PRO A 21 -2.79 5.28 -9.10
N PRO A 22 -1.95 6.08 -9.76
CA PRO A 22 -2.32 6.70 -11.03
C PRO A 22 -2.56 5.63 -12.09
N LEU A 23 -3.43 5.91 -13.08
CA LEU A 23 -3.76 4.95 -14.15
C LEU A 23 -2.57 4.55 -15.02
N ILE A 24 -1.50 5.35 -15.00
CA ILE A 24 -0.25 5.10 -15.72
C ILE A 24 0.73 4.20 -14.94
N ALA A 25 0.39 3.79 -13.71
CA ALA A 25 1.24 2.91 -12.92
C ALA A 25 1.44 1.57 -13.63
N SER A 26 2.70 1.13 -13.74
CA SER A 26 3.03 -0.15 -14.37
C SER A 26 2.73 -1.32 -13.44
N THR A 27 2.61 -2.52 -14.02
CA THR A 27 2.44 -3.76 -13.26
C THR A 27 3.58 -3.98 -12.27
N GLU A 28 4.81 -3.66 -12.64
CA GLU A 28 5.99 -3.78 -11.79
C GLU A 28 5.91 -2.83 -10.59
N GLN A 29 5.48 -1.58 -10.81
CA GLN A 29 5.28 -0.62 -9.73
C GLN A 29 4.21 -1.09 -8.74
N LEU A 30 3.10 -1.66 -9.25
CA LEU A 30 2.05 -2.23 -8.41
C LEU A 30 2.54 -3.47 -7.65
N ALA A 31 3.32 -4.34 -8.28
CA ALA A 31 3.92 -5.51 -7.63
C ALA A 31 4.85 -5.12 -6.48
N THR A 32 5.70 -4.11 -6.68
CA THR A 32 6.56 -3.56 -5.61
C THR A 32 5.73 -2.98 -4.47
N ALA A 33 4.66 -2.24 -4.78
CA ALA A 33 3.77 -1.70 -3.75
C ALA A 33 3.13 -2.80 -2.89
N ILE A 34 2.66 -3.89 -3.51
CA ILE A 34 2.08 -5.04 -2.82
C ILE A 34 3.12 -5.71 -1.92
N GLN A 35 4.35 -5.91 -2.42
CA GLN A 35 5.43 -6.51 -1.63
C GLN A 35 5.76 -5.68 -0.39
N VAL A 36 5.93 -4.36 -0.54
CA VAL A 36 6.20 -3.45 0.58
C VAL A 36 5.08 -3.50 1.61
N LEU A 37 3.82 -3.52 1.18
CA LEU A 37 2.68 -3.63 2.09
C LEU A 37 2.71 -4.97 2.86
N GLY A 38 3.00 -6.08 2.17
CA GLY A 38 3.10 -7.40 2.79
C GLY A 38 4.21 -7.49 3.83
N GLU A 39 5.40 -6.93 3.55
CA GLU A 39 6.52 -6.87 4.50
C GLU A 39 6.14 -6.11 5.77
N VAL A 40 5.49 -4.96 5.64
CA VAL A 40 5.06 -4.14 6.79
C VAL A 40 3.98 -4.86 7.60
N LEU A 41 3.01 -5.48 6.95
CA LEU A 41 1.97 -6.23 7.65
C LEU A 41 2.55 -7.42 8.43
N GLY A 42 3.52 -8.14 7.86
CA GLY A 42 4.20 -9.23 8.54
C GLY A 42 5.12 -8.81 9.69
N GLU A 43 5.51 -7.53 9.78
CA GLU A 43 6.23 -7.00 10.94
C GLU A 43 5.31 -6.63 12.11
N ILE A 44 4.03 -6.34 11.82
CA ILE A 44 3.07 -5.77 12.79
C ILE A 44 2.06 -6.82 13.28
N LEU A 45 1.78 -7.85 12.48
CA LEU A 45 0.84 -8.94 12.77
C LEU A 45 1.59 -10.25 13.07
#